data_AF-A0A8D1BU36-F1
#
_entry.id   AF-A0A8D1BU36-F1
#
_cell.length_a   1.000
_cell.length_b   1.000
_cell.length_c   1.000
_cell.angle_alpha   90.00
_cell.angle_beta   90.00
_cell.angle_gamma   90.00
#
_symmetry.space_group_name_H-M   'P 1'
#
loop_
_entity.id
_entity.type
_entity.pdbx_description
1 polymer ?
#
loop_
_entity_poly.entity_id
_entity_poly.type
_entity_poly.pdbx_seq_one_letter_code
_entity_poly.pdbx_strand_id
1 'polypeptide(L)' 'SGAGWSKGAPDFSSILALNPRTQSHAALHSTLAKKLDKKHWKRNPDKNCFHCEKLENNFDDIKHTTLGERGALREAMR' A
#
# COMPACT_ATOMS: atom_id res chain seq x y z
N SER A 1 15.29 -39.36 -11.31
CA SER A 1 14.03 -38.62 -11.04
C SER A 1 14.29 -37.14 -11.31
N GLY A 2 13.89 -36.66 -12.49
CA GLY A 2 14.27 -35.33 -12.97
C GLY A 2 13.58 -34.20 -12.20
N ALA A 3 14.37 -33.26 -11.67
CA ALA A 3 13.86 -31.96 -11.28
C ALA A 3 13.35 -31.26 -12.55
N GLY A 4 12.06 -30.93 -12.58
CA GLY A 4 11.46 -30.23 -13.72
C GLY A 4 12.02 -28.81 -13.82
N TRP A 5 12.73 -28.52 -14.91
CA TRP A 5 13.38 -27.24 -15.22
C TRP A 5 12.39 -26.06 -15.38
N SER A 6 11.10 -26.36 -15.30
CA SER A 6 9.97 -25.43 -15.44
C SER A 6 9.32 -25.04 -14.10
N LYS A 7 9.74 -25.60 -12.96
CA LYS A 7 9.27 -25.19 -11.63
C LYS A 7 10.38 -24.44 -10.91
N GLY A 8 10.09 -23.20 -10.50
CA GLY A 8 11.00 -22.39 -9.71
C GLY A 8 11.38 -23.09 -8.41
N ALA A 9 12.60 -22.83 -7.94
CA ALA A 9 13.08 -23.40 -6.68
C ALA A 9 12.21 -22.93 -5.48
N PRO A 10 12.24 -23.64 -4.33
CA PRO A 10 11.32 -23.40 -3.22
C PRO A 10 11.39 -21.98 -2.64
N ASP A 11 12.56 -21.34 -2.70
CA ASP A 11 12.83 -19.96 -2.32
C ASP A 11 12.10 -18.94 -3.22
N PHE A 12 11.99 -19.20 -4.53
CA PHE A 12 11.22 -18.36 -5.45
C PHE A 12 9.73 -18.32 -5.11
N SER A 13 9.19 -19.34 -4.43
CA SER A 13 7.77 -19.32 -4.04
C SER A 13 7.49 -18.26 -2.98
N SER A 14 8.46 -17.95 -2.13
CA SER A 14 8.35 -16.92 -1.09
C SER A 14 8.33 -15.52 -1.70
N ILE A 15 9.27 -15.21 -2.60
CA ILE A 15 9.35 -13.87 -3.23
C ILE A 15 8.13 -13.59 -4.12
N LEU A 16 7.54 -14.61 -4.75
CA LEU A 16 6.36 -14.45 -5.61
C LEU A 16 5.03 -14.47 -4.83
N ALA A 17 5.04 -14.54 -3.50
CA ALA A 17 3.84 -14.76 -2.69
C ALA A 17 2.75 -13.70 -2.90
N LEU A 18 3.14 -12.43 -3.09
CA LEU A 18 2.24 -11.29 -3.26
C LEU A 18 2.03 -10.87 -4.72
N ASN A 19 2.58 -11.61 -5.67
CA ASN A 19 2.35 -11.30 -7.08
C ASN A 19 0.87 -11.48 -7.43
N PRO A 20 0.31 -10.57 -8.26
CA PRO A 20 -1.10 -10.63 -8.64
C PRO A 20 -1.40 -11.94 -9.36
N ARG A 21 -2.45 -12.62 -8.90
CA ARG A 21 -2.97 -13.86 -9.48
C ARG A 21 -4.49 -13.77 -9.55
N THR A 22 -5.07 -14.22 -10.66
CA THR A 22 -6.53 -14.27 -10.83
C THR A 22 -7.13 -15.28 -9.87
N GLN A 23 -8.10 -14.85 -9.06
CA GLN A 23 -8.84 -15.73 -8.16
C GLN A 23 -9.97 -16.42 -8.94
N SER A 24 -10.12 -17.74 -8.80
CA SER A 24 -11.20 -18.49 -9.44
C SER A 24 -12.53 -18.42 -8.69
N HIS A 25 -12.52 -17.90 -7.46
CA HIS A 25 -13.68 -17.80 -6.58
C HIS A 25 -13.70 -16.47 -5.83
N ALA A 26 -14.84 -16.17 -5.20
CA ALA A 26 -14.97 -15.02 -4.31
C ALA A 26 -14.10 -15.17 -3.05
N ALA A 27 -13.52 -14.07 -2.58
CA ALA A 27 -12.78 -14.04 -1.33
C ALA A 27 -13.72 -13.89 -0.12
N LEU A 28 -13.47 -14.67 0.94
CA LEU A 28 -14.25 -14.63 2.18
C LEU A 28 -13.48 -13.94 3.30
N HIS A 29 -14.01 -12.82 3.80
CA HIS A 29 -13.50 -12.13 4.97
C HIS A 29 -14.65 -11.57 5.81
N SER A 30 -14.58 -11.70 7.14
CA SER A 30 -15.59 -11.10 8.01
C SER A 30 -15.47 -9.58 8.06
N THR A 31 -16.58 -8.91 8.35
CA THR A 31 -16.61 -7.45 8.54
C THR A 31 -15.69 -7.01 9.68
N LEU A 32 -15.62 -7.81 10.75
CA LEU A 32 -14.70 -7.59 11.87
C LEU A 32 -13.24 -7.63 11.40
N ALA A 33 -12.84 -8.67 10.67
CA ALA A 33 -11.48 -8.80 10.16
C ALA A 33 -11.09 -7.63 9.24
N LYS A 34 -11.97 -7.23 8.32
CA LYS A 34 -11.71 -6.08 7.43
C LYS A 34 -11.60 -4.75 8.18
N LYS A 35 -12.38 -4.55 9.25
CA LYS A 35 -12.28 -3.33 10.09
C LYS A 35 -10.93 -3.25 10.81
N LEU A 36 -10.40 -4.39 11.27
CA LEU A 36 -9.08 -4.45 11.90
C LEU A 36 -7.96 -4.19 10.88
N ASP A 37 -8.00 -4.90 9.74
CA ASP A 37 -6.98 -4.78 8.68
C ASP A 37 -6.93 -3.39 8.04
N LYS A 38 -8.08 -2.69 7.92
CA LYS A 38 -8.15 -1.32 7.39
C LYS A 38 -7.20 -0.34 8.10
N LYS A 39 -6.94 -0.52 9.39
CA LYS A 39 -6.04 0.36 10.16
C LYS A 39 -4.59 0.21 9.72
N HIS A 40 -4.17 -0.99 9.31
CA HIS A 40 -2.80 -1.26 8.87
C HIS A 40 -2.44 -0.53 7.57
N TRP A 41 -3.41 -0.33 6.68
CA TRP A 41 -3.21 0.25 5.34
C TRP A 41 -3.66 1.71 5.21
N LYS A 42 -3.96 2.40 6.31
CA LYS A 42 -4.48 3.78 6.30
C LYS A 42 -3.40 4.77 5.83
N ARG A 43 -3.68 5.54 4.77
CA ARG A 43 -2.75 6.56 4.21
C ARG A 43 -3.11 8.00 4.56
N ASN A 44 -4.40 8.30 4.65
CA ASN A 44 -4.91 9.66 4.87
C ASN A 44 -5.20 9.85 6.37
N PRO A 45 -5.46 11.09 6.84
CA PRO A 45 -5.92 11.30 8.19
C PRO A 45 -7.13 10.44 8.56
N ASP A 46 -7.15 9.92 9.79
CA ASP A 46 -8.33 9.21 10.29
C ASP A 46 -9.42 10.22 10.65
N LYS A 47 -10.62 10.01 10.11
CA LYS A 47 -11.78 10.86 10.39
C LYS A 47 -12.23 10.76 11.86
N ASN A 48 -11.85 9.68 12.53
CA ASN A 48 -12.16 9.43 13.93
C ASN A 48 -11.02 9.85 14.87
N CYS A 49 -9.91 10.38 14.36
CA CYS A 49 -8.83 10.90 15.19
C CYS A 49 -9.12 12.36 15.52
N PHE A 50 -9.34 12.64 16.81
CA PHE A 50 -9.62 13.99 17.30
C PHE A 50 -8.39 14.68 17.92
N HIS A 51 -7.26 13.96 18.00
CA HIS A 51 -6.02 14.50 18.54
C HIS A 51 -5.06 14.75 17.37
N CYS A 52 -4.64 15.99 17.20
CA CYS A 52 -3.61 16.35 16.23
C CYS A 52 -2.24 15.84 16.71
N GLU A 53 -1.35 15.52 15.77
CA GLU A 53 0.06 15.29 16.09
C GLU A 53 0.66 16.55 16.73
N LYS A 54 1.69 16.38 17.57
CA LYS A 54 2.36 17.50 18.22
C LYS A 54 3.21 18.25 17.16
N LEU A 55 2.83 19.49 16.86
CA LEU A 55 3.50 20.34 15.87
C LEU A 55 4.39 21.45 16.47
N GLU A 56 4.62 21.41 17.78
CA GLU A 56 5.47 22.40 18.46
C GLU A 56 6.89 22.40 17.84
N ASN A 57 7.33 23.56 17.36
CA ASN A 57 8.63 23.76 16.71
C ASN A 57 8.84 22.93 15.42
N ASN A 58 7.76 22.53 14.73
CA ASN A 58 7.84 21.97 13.38
C ASN A 58 7.59 23.08 12.33
N PHE A 59 8.56 23.25 11.43
CA PHE A 59 8.51 24.24 10.33
C PHE A 59 8.64 23.56 8.95
N ASP A 60 8.25 22.29 8.84
CA ASP A 60 8.26 21.54 7.59
C ASP A 60 7.29 22.17 6.57
N ASP A 61 7.60 22.00 5.28
CA ASP A 61 6.68 22.45 4.22
C ASP A 61 5.43 21.58 4.14
N ILE A 62 4.30 22.10 4.64
CA ILE A 62 3.00 21.41 4.66
C ILE A 62 2.07 21.79 3.49
N LYS A 63 2.54 22.60 2.53
CA LYS A 63 1.68 23.04 1.43
C LYS A 63 1.22 21.84 0.59
N HIS A 64 -0.09 21.69 0.44
CA HIS A 64 -0.68 20.66 -0.43
C HIS A 64 -0.37 20.85 -1.92
N THR A 65 0.22 21.99 -2.29
CA THR A 65 0.53 22.37 -3.67
C THR A 65 2.00 22.19 -4.04
N THR A 66 2.86 21.80 -3.09
CA THR A 66 4.27 21.55 -3.39
C THR A 66 4.38 20.32 -4.30
N LEU A 67 4.97 20.50 -5.49
CA LEU A 67 5.23 19.44 -6.47
C LEU A 67 6.72 19.28 -6.69
N GLY A 68 7.22 18.04 -6.58
CA GLY A 68 8.55 17.68 -7.08
C GLY A 68 8.53 17.48 -8.61
N GLU A 69 9.70 17.28 -9.22
CA GLU A 69 9.88 17.20 -10.68
C GLU A 69 8.85 16.28 -11.38
N ARG A 70 8.71 15.03 -10.90
CA ARG A 70 7.74 14.07 -11.47
C ARG A 70 6.30 14.58 -11.41
N GLY A 71 5.92 15.22 -10.29
CA GLY A 71 4.58 15.74 -10.09
C GLY A 71 4.32 16.96 -10.99
N ALA A 72 5.29 17.87 -11.06
CA ALA A 72 5.23 19.07 -11.88
C ALA A 72 5.12 18.73 -13.36
N LEU A 73 5.94 17.82 -13.88
CA LEU A 73 5.87 17.39 -15.29
C LEU A 73 4.51 16.78 -15.63
N ARG A 74 3.94 15.95 -14.74
CA ARG A 74 2.63 15.34 -14.95
C ARG A 74 1.52 16.39 -14.97
N GLU A 75 1.53 17.35 -14.05
CA GLU A 75 0.50 18.39 -13.98
C GLU A 75 0.63 19.40 -15.12
N ALA A 76 1.84 19.73 -15.56
CA ALA A 76 2.08 20.62 -16.69
C ALA A 76 1.59 20.05 -18.03
N MET A 77 1.52 18.72 -18.17
CA MET A 77 1.06 18.03 -19.38
C MET A 77 -0.45 17.70 -19.39
N ARG A 78 -1.16 17.96 -18.28
CA ARG A 78 -2.57 17.59 -18.10
C ARG A 78 -3.51 18.50 -18.88
#